data_AF-A0A7J6UAT5-F1
#
_entry.id   AF-A0A7J6UAT5-F1
#
_cell.length_a   1.000
_cell.length_b   1.000
_cell.length_c   1.000
_cell.angle_alpha   90.00
_cell.angle_beta   90.00
_cell.angle_gamma   90.00
#
_symmetry.space_group_name_H-M   'P 1'
#
loop_
_entity.id
_entity.type
_entity.pdbx_description
1 polymer ?
#
loop_
_entity_poly.entity_id
_entity_poly.type
_entity_poly.pdbx_seq_one_letter_code
_entity_poly.pdbx_strand_id
1 'polypeptide(L)'
;IEKLLAHSGTSDHTAFPPNLVKSLKTGERWSATLEDSREEAEAAMGGALKGLMDKTGITAKDIDVLIVNCSLLSPTPSLCALLVNKFGMRSDVLTYNLSGMGCSANG
;
A
#
# COMPACT_ATOMS: atom_id res chain seq x y z
N ILE A 1 -2.85 23.18 1.83
CA ILE A 1 -3.41 21.80 1.81
C ILE A 1 -4.54 21.63 2.82
N GLU A 2 -4.48 22.22 4.03
CA GLU A 2 -5.55 22.12 5.04
C GLU A 2 -6.95 22.47 4.52
N LYS A 3 -7.13 23.62 3.84
CA LYS A 3 -8.42 23.97 3.22
C LYS A 3 -8.90 22.95 2.17
N LEU A 4 -7.96 22.35 1.42
CA LEU A 4 -8.29 21.33 0.42
C LEU A 4 -8.76 20.02 1.10
N LEU A 5 -8.07 19.60 2.16
CA LEU A 5 -8.42 18.41 2.95
C LEU A 5 -9.72 18.59 3.74
N ALA A 6 -10.00 19.79 4.24
CA ALA A 6 -11.27 20.08 4.91
C ALA A 6 -12.49 19.98 3.97
N HIS A 7 -12.26 20.06 2.66
CA HIS A 7 -13.30 20.01 1.64
C HIS A 7 -13.17 18.82 0.67
N SER A 8 -12.26 17.87 0.94
CA SER A 8 -12.04 16.70 0.06
C SER A 8 -13.12 15.64 0.18
N GLY A 9 -13.98 15.70 1.21
CA GLY A 9 -14.97 14.67 1.50
C GLY A 9 -14.39 13.37 2.07
N THR A 10 -13.10 13.37 2.44
CA THR A 10 -12.44 12.21 3.08
C THR A 10 -12.74 12.18 4.57
N SER A 11 -13.22 11.04 5.08
CA SER A 11 -13.47 10.82 6.51
C SER A 11 -12.26 10.23 7.23
N ASP A 12 -12.37 10.07 8.55
CA ASP A 12 -11.35 9.45 9.41
C ASP A 12 -11.05 7.97 9.06
N HIS A 13 -11.81 7.36 8.14
CA HIS A 13 -11.53 6.04 7.59
C HIS A 13 -10.56 6.05 6.41
N THR A 14 -10.12 7.23 5.95
CA THR A 14 -9.19 7.39 4.83
C THR A 14 -7.79 7.67 5.36
N ALA A 15 -6.80 6.88 4.94
CA ALA A 15 -5.40 7.15 5.22
C ALA A 15 -4.78 8.02 4.12
N PHE A 16 -3.94 8.97 4.52
CA PHE A 16 -3.07 9.74 3.63
C PHE A 16 -1.64 9.20 3.68
N PRO A 17 -0.81 9.44 2.64
CA PRO A 17 0.60 9.07 2.64
C PRO A 17 1.30 9.51 3.94
N PRO A 18 2.09 8.65 4.61
CA PRO A 18 2.74 8.99 5.88
C PRO A 18 3.56 10.28 5.81
N ASN A 19 4.28 10.49 4.71
CA ASN A 19 5.09 11.67 4.53
C ASN A 19 4.25 12.97 4.33
N LEU A 20 3.00 12.84 3.90
CA LEU A 20 2.10 13.98 3.70
C LEU A 20 1.61 14.41 5.08
N VAL A 21 1.21 13.43 5.88
CA VAL A 21 0.83 13.65 7.28
C VAL A 21 1.99 14.27 8.07
N LYS A 22 3.22 13.79 7.87
CA LYS A 22 4.43 14.36 8.49
C LYS A 22 4.62 15.82 8.10
N SER A 23 4.64 16.12 6.80
CA SER A 23 4.79 17.48 6.28
C SER A 23 3.74 18.44 6.84
N LEU A 24 2.47 18.00 6.95
CA LEU A 24 1.39 18.81 7.52
C LEU A 24 1.54 19.07 9.02
N LYS A 25 2.06 18.10 9.79
CA LYS A 25 2.20 18.22 11.25
C LYS A 25 3.44 19.01 11.67
N THR A 26 4.56 18.81 10.98
CA THR A 26 5.86 19.37 11.40
C THR A 26 6.28 20.60 10.59
N GLY A 27 5.60 20.89 9.48
CA GLY A 27 5.99 21.94 8.54
C GLY A 27 7.21 21.57 7.69
N GLU A 28 7.71 20.33 7.80
CA GLU A 28 8.78 19.82 6.93
C GLU A 28 8.33 19.78 5.47
N ARG A 29 9.29 19.91 4.55
CA ARG A 29 9.01 19.86 3.10
C ARG A 29 8.59 18.44 2.70
N TRP A 30 7.46 18.34 2.02
CA TRP A 30 7.01 17.10 1.38
C TRP A 30 8.06 16.52 0.42
N SER A 31 8.26 15.21 0.49
CA SER A 31 9.02 14.43 -0.49
C SER A 31 8.21 13.23 -1.00
N ALA A 32 8.52 12.82 -2.22
CA ALA A 32 7.95 11.62 -2.84
C ALA A 32 9.10 10.77 -3.38
N THR A 33 10.09 10.49 -2.52
CA THR A 33 11.20 9.62 -2.87
C THR A 33 10.72 8.19 -3.02
N LEU A 34 11.54 7.33 -3.63
CA LEU A 34 11.24 5.91 -3.73
C LEU A 34 11.06 5.26 -2.36
N GLU A 35 11.82 5.69 -1.35
CA GLU A 35 11.69 5.22 0.02
C GLU A 35 10.37 5.67 0.64
N ASP A 36 9.95 6.92 0.44
CA ASP A 36 8.63 7.40 0.90
C ASP A 36 7.49 6.57 0.28
N SER A 37 7.58 6.28 -1.03
CA SER A 37 6.58 5.46 -1.71
C SER A 37 6.60 3.99 -1.27
N ARG A 38 7.77 3.45 -0.91
CA ARG A 38 7.89 2.10 -0.32
C ARG A 38 7.23 2.04 1.05
N GLU A 39 7.51 2.99 1.92
CA GLU A 39 6.90 3.10 3.24
C GLU A 39 5.38 3.21 3.13
N GLU A 40 4.88 4.04 2.22
CA GLU A 40 3.44 4.18 1.97
C GLU A 40 2.80 2.85 1.50
N ALA A 41 3.39 2.22 0.49
CA ALA A 41 2.86 0.96 -0.04
C ALA A 41 2.87 -0.14 1.03
N GLU A 42 3.93 -0.21 1.83
CA GLU A 42 4.07 -1.16 2.92
C GLU A 42 3.05 -0.92 4.05
N ALA A 43 2.80 0.34 4.42
CA ALA A 43 1.81 0.70 5.42
C ALA A 43 0.39 0.38 4.93
N ALA A 44 0.04 0.78 3.70
CA ALA A 44 -1.29 0.59 3.13
C ALA A 44 -1.58 -0.88 2.82
N MET A 45 -0.76 -1.51 1.97
CA MET A 45 -0.99 -2.89 1.52
C MET A 45 -0.71 -3.90 2.64
N GLY A 46 0.33 -3.66 3.44
CA GLY A 46 0.63 -4.50 4.60
C GLY A 46 -0.44 -4.41 5.69
N GLY A 47 -0.97 -3.21 5.95
CA GLY A 47 -2.10 -3.03 6.87
C GLY A 47 -3.34 -3.78 6.40
N ALA A 48 -3.67 -3.71 5.11
CA ALA A 48 -4.78 -4.45 4.52
C ALA A 48 -4.61 -5.98 4.64
N LEU A 49 -3.42 -6.49 4.29
CA LEU A 49 -3.14 -7.92 4.35
C LEU A 49 -3.15 -8.45 5.79
N LYS A 50 -2.57 -7.70 6.73
CA LYS A 50 -2.65 -8.03 8.15
C LYS A 50 -4.10 -8.05 8.63
N GLY A 51 -4.88 -7.03 8.29
CA GLY A 51 -6.30 -6.95 8.65
C GLY A 51 -7.13 -8.10 8.06
N LEU A 52 -6.78 -8.59 6.88
CA LEU A 52 -7.39 -9.79 6.29
C LEU A 52 -7.08 -11.03 7.14
N MET A 53 -5.79 -11.29 7.41
CA MET A 53 -5.36 -12.44 8.20
C MET A 53 -5.95 -12.42 9.62
N ASP A 54 -5.96 -11.25 10.27
CA ASP A 54 -6.55 -11.08 11.61
C ASP A 54 -8.05 -11.43 11.63
N LYS A 55 -8.79 -11.14 10.55
CA LYS A 55 -10.24 -11.36 10.46
C LYS A 55 -10.62 -12.78 10.05
N THR A 56 -9.82 -13.43 9.20
CA THR A 56 -10.16 -14.74 8.63
C THR A 56 -9.43 -15.89 9.31
N GLY A 57 -8.35 -15.61 10.04
CA GLY A 57 -7.48 -16.63 10.64
C GLY A 57 -6.54 -17.30 9.63
N ILE A 58 -6.55 -16.90 8.36
CA ILE A 58 -5.58 -17.40 7.37
C ILE A 58 -4.19 -16.86 7.70
N THR A 59 -3.18 -17.67 7.45
CA THR A 59 -1.78 -17.26 7.57
C THR A 59 -1.22 -16.86 6.21
N ALA A 60 -0.10 -16.14 6.20
CA ALA A 60 0.60 -15.80 4.96
C ALA A 60 1.01 -17.03 4.13
N LYS A 61 1.14 -18.20 4.78
CA LYS A 61 1.45 -19.47 4.13
C LYS A 61 0.26 -20.12 3.46
N ASP A 62 -0.96 -19.68 3.73
CA ASP A 62 -2.18 -20.20 3.10
C ASP A 62 -2.53 -19.47 1.79
N ILE A 63 -1.75 -18.44 1.43
CA ILE A 63 -1.96 -17.64 0.22
C ILE A 63 -1.26 -18.28 -0.97
N ASP A 64 -2.04 -18.74 -1.96
CA ASP A 64 -1.52 -19.36 -3.19
C ASP A 64 -1.24 -18.33 -4.30
N VAL A 65 -2.01 -17.24 -4.33
CA VAL A 65 -1.93 -16.21 -5.38
C VAL A 65 -2.01 -14.82 -4.75
N LEU A 66 -1.04 -13.97 -5.05
CA LEU A 66 -1.00 -12.56 -4.68
C LEU A 66 -1.05 -11.68 -5.94
N ILE A 67 -2.15 -10.95 -6.10
CA ILE A 67 -2.31 -9.95 -7.15
C ILE A 67 -2.25 -8.58 -6.50
N VAL A 68 -1.24 -7.79 -6.86
CA VAL A 68 -1.13 -6.38 -6.44
C VAL A 68 -1.39 -5.51 -7.65
N ASN A 69 -2.40 -4.66 -7.57
CA ASN A 69 -2.60 -3.57 -8.51
C ASN A 69 -2.14 -2.25 -7.89
N CYS A 70 -1.13 -1.62 -8.49
CA CYS A 70 -0.70 -0.28 -8.14
C CYS A 70 -0.28 0.45 -9.39
N SER A 71 -0.98 1.54 -9.71
CA SER A 71 -0.67 2.36 -10.90
C SER A 71 0.32 3.50 -10.62
N LEU A 72 0.65 3.74 -9.34
CA LEU A 72 1.49 4.85 -8.92
C LEU A 72 2.96 4.45 -8.71
N LEU A 73 3.24 3.16 -8.50
CA LEU A 73 4.57 2.68 -8.15
C LEU A 73 4.84 1.33 -8.81
N SER A 74 5.95 1.25 -9.55
CA SER A 74 6.45 0.00 -10.16
C SER A 74 7.95 -0.15 -9.86
N PRO A 75 8.30 -0.47 -8.59
CA PRO A 75 9.68 -0.46 -8.13
C PRO A 75 10.38 -1.79 -8.40
N THR A 76 11.70 -1.79 -8.30
CA THR A 76 12.51 -3.01 -8.19
C THR A 76 13.15 -3.02 -6.79
N PRO A 77 12.92 -4.06 -5.96
CA PRO A 77 12.02 -5.21 -6.17
C PRO A 77 10.54 -4.80 -6.25
N SER A 78 9.70 -5.67 -6.83
CA SER A 78 8.27 -5.41 -7.06
C SER A 78 7.48 -5.30 -5.75
N LEU A 79 6.29 -4.70 -5.81
CA LEU A 79 5.39 -4.61 -4.63
C LEU A 79 4.96 -5.99 -4.12
N CYS A 80 4.68 -6.96 -4.99
CA CYS A 80 4.45 -8.34 -4.55
C CYS A 80 5.68 -8.90 -3.83
N ALA A 81 6.89 -8.69 -4.36
CA ALA A 81 8.10 -9.18 -3.71
C ALA A 81 8.31 -8.58 -2.31
N LEU A 82 7.98 -7.29 -2.14
CA LEU A 82 7.99 -6.62 -0.84
C LEU A 82 7.04 -7.31 0.15
N LEU A 83 5.80 -7.57 -0.25
CA LEU A 83 4.80 -8.20 0.62
C LEU A 83 5.11 -9.68 0.90
N VAL A 84 5.52 -10.44 -0.12
CA VAL A 84 5.92 -11.85 0.01
C VAL A 84 7.04 -11.99 1.04
N ASN A 85 8.06 -11.15 0.95
CA ASN A 85 9.18 -11.17 1.89
C ASN A 85 8.75 -10.73 3.29
N LYS A 86 8.03 -9.61 3.40
CA LYS A 86 7.59 -9.05 4.69
C LYS A 86 6.76 -10.02 5.51
N PHE A 87 5.84 -10.75 4.88
CA PHE A 87 4.92 -11.64 5.57
C PHE A 87 5.39 -13.10 5.62
N GLY A 88 6.54 -13.43 5.00
CA GLY A 88 7.06 -14.79 4.95
C GLY A 88 6.11 -15.74 4.21
N MET A 89 5.55 -15.28 3.08
CA MET A 89 4.75 -16.13 2.20
C MET A 89 5.60 -17.26 1.62
N ARG A 90 4.94 -18.29 1.09
CA ARG A 90 5.64 -19.44 0.49
C ARG A 90 6.42 -19.00 -0.75
N SER A 91 7.53 -19.69 -1.02
CA SER A 91 8.38 -19.38 -2.18
C SER A 91 7.74 -19.71 -3.54
N ASP A 92 6.67 -20.52 -3.54
CA ASP A 92 5.92 -20.94 -4.72
C ASP A 92 4.64 -20.14 -4.96
N VAL A 93 4.41 -19.07 -4.19
CA VAL A 93 3.26 -18.18 -4.37
C VAL A 93 3.28 -17.54 -5.76
N LEU A 94 2.15 -17.59 -6.46
CA LEU A 94 2.01 -16.93 -7.75
C LEU A 94 1.81 -15.43 -7.53
N THR A 95 2.64 -14.60 -8.15
CA THR A 95 2.58 -13.15 -7.98
C THR A 95 2.32 -12.41 -9.28
N TYR A 96 1.41 -11.44 -9.24
CA TYR A 96 1.08 -10.58 -10.38
C TYR A 96 1.07 -9.11 -9.96
N ASN A 97 2.01 -8.33 -10.50
CA ASN A 97 2.09 -6.88 -10.30
C ASN A 97 1.42 -6.17 -11.48
N LEU A 98 0.20 -5.69 -11.27
CA LEU A 98 -0.57 -4.97 -12.27
C LEU A 98 -0.36 -3.46 -12.11
N SER A 99 -0.25 -2.76 -13.24
CA SER A 99 -0.09 -1.30 -13.30
C SER A 99 -0.80 -0.77 -14.57
N GLY A 100 -1.09 0.54 -14.59
CA GLY A 100 -1.65 1.22 -15.76
C GLY A 100 -3.18 1.22 -15.88
N MET A 101 -3.90 0.54 -14.99
CA MET A 101 -5.38 0.52 -15.00
C MET A 101 -6.01 1.62 -14.14
N GLY A 102 -5.27 2.24 -13.21
CA GLY A 102 -5.79 3.28 -12.33
C GLY A 102 -7.03 2.83 -11.56
N CYS A 103 -8.04 3.71 -11.51
CA CYS A 103 -9.29 3.48 -10.78
C CYS A 103 -10.19 2.39 -11.40
N SER A 104 -9.99 1.99 -12.65
CA SER A 104 -10.85 1.00 -13.32
C SER A 104 -10.49 -0.46 -13.03
N ALA A 105 -9.46 -0.69 -12.21
CA ALA A 105 -8.94 -2.04 -11.98
C ALA A 105 -9.86 -2.96 -11.17
N ASN A 106 -10.80 -2.39 -10.40
CA ASN A 106 -11.67 -3.13 -9.47
C ASN A 106 -13.14 -3.07 -9.91
N GLY A 107 -13.39 -3.21 -11.21
CA GLY A 107 -14.74 -3.25 -11.80
C GLY A 107 -15.41 -4.61 -11.72
#